data_AF-A0A3N1SDJ9-F1
#
_entry.id   AF-A0A3N1SDJ9-F1
#
_cell.length_a   1.000
_cell.length_b   1.000
_cell.length_c   1.000
_cell.angle_alpha   90.00
_cell.angle_beta   90.00
_cell.angle_gamma   90.00
#
_symmetry.space_group_name_H-M   'P 1'
#
loop_
_entity.id
_entity.type
_entity.pdbx_description
1 polymer ?
#
loop_
_entity_poly.entity_id
_entity_poly.type
_entity_poly.pdbx_seq_one_letter_code
_entity_poly.pdbx_strand_id
1 'polypeptide(L)'
;MITPAPPRRPCRRYGADGTPCSSTTTRADGWCGRCDGYTTARPAVTPDVSAPRRSEWRWGTGTWTPGTLGMDSDEAYEIDVTPGAVATYGRVHAVVPKVAETQIRSLLEDLISEQADTERSGTGTWRIYFRRHGYGLVISADRSHVLRYCTRHAERTWAQYRTGVTSRISGPGGLAAWKREAVARHLPLPVGGKVLNLYARHTLGLKVTRDTIDDIARRLAAHLGDNVLPHWSRTEEAAVEDGHGNTWVLLRTERFPDGIVATVYATGSEPVKPPSREK
;
A
#
# COMPACT_ATOMS: atom_id res chain seq x y z
N MET A 1 12.31 32.69 6.84
CA MET A 1 12.54 31.97 8.12
C MET A 1 12.90 30.53 7.78
N ILE A 2 14.08 30.05 8.17
CA ILE A 2 14.54 28.68 7.89
C ILE A 2 13.99 27.79 9.01
N THR A 3 12.98 26.96 8.72
CA THR A 3 12.49 25.96 9.66
C THR A 3 13.60 24.94 9.91
N PRO A 4 14.07 24.74 11.16
CA PRO A 4 15.14 23.79 11.42
C PRO A 4 14.71 22.37 11.04
N ALA A 5 15.63 21.61 10.46
CA ALA A 5 15.37 20.23 10.07
C ALA A 5 14.91 19.41 11.30
N PRO A 6 13.83 18.62 11.17
CA PRO A 6 13.31 17.85 12.29
C PRO A 6 14.39 16.91 12.87
N PRO A 7 14.49 16.78 14.21
CA PRO A 7 15.55 16.02 14.84
C PRO A 7 15.47 14.54 14.43
N ARG A 8 16.64 13.97 14.10
CA ARG A 8 16.78 12.54 13.81
C ARG A 8 16.50 11.74 15.08
N ARG A 9 15.56 10.81 15.00
CA ARG A 9 15.16 9.91 16.09
C ARG A 9 15.33 8.45 15.68
N PRO A 10 15.50 7.51 16.62
CA PRO A 10 15.51 6.09 16.31
C PRO A 10 14.20 5.66 15.64
N CYS A 11 14.28 4.78 14.65
CA CYS A 11 13.12 4.10 14.09
C CYS A 11 12.49 3.23 15.19
N ARG A 12 11.18 3.39 15.42
CA ARG A 12 10.46 2.63 16.44
C ARG A 12 9.76 1.39 15.88
N ARG A 13 10.23 0.91 14.73
CA ARG A 13 9.58 -0.17 13.97
C ARG A 13 10.41 -1.43 13.95
N TYR A 14 9.76 -2.53 13.59
CA TYR A 14 10.33 -3.86 13.53
C TYR A 14 10.43 -4.38 12.08
N GLY A 15 11.39 -5.27 11.85
CA GLY A 15 11.46 -6.12 10.67
C GLY A 15 10.39 -7.23 10.69
N ALA A 16 10.26 -7.96 9.59
CA ALA A 16 9.30 -9.07 9.46
C ALA A 16 9.50 -10.19 10.47
N ASP A 17 10.74 -10.44 10.86
CA ASP A 17 11.14 -11.38 11.90
C ASP A 17 10.91 -10.86 13.33
N GLY A 18 10.46 -9.60 13.47
CA GLY A 18 10.26 -8.95 14.75
C GLY A 18 11.49 -8.31 15.36
N THR A 19 12.62 -8.26 14.63
CA THR A 19 13.83 -7.57 15.08
C THR A 19 13.62 -6.04 15.10
N PRO A 20 14.06 -5.32 16.15
CA PRO A 20 14.00 -3.86 16.17
C PRO A 20 14.86 -3.23 15.07
N CYS A 21 14.35 -2.21 14.40
CA CYS A 21 15.13 -1.46 13.43
C CYS A 21 16.16 -0.56 14.11
N SER A 22 17.42 -0.61 13.67
CA SER A 22 18.52 0.23 14.16
C SER A 22 18.69 1.55 13.40
N SER A 23 17.92 1.79 12.34
CA SER A 23 18.01 3.03 11.54
C SER A 23 17.42 4.24 12.28
N THR A 24 17.84 5.43 11.88
CA THR A 24 17.19 6.69 12.31
C THR A 24 16.17 7.17 11.29
N THR A 25 15.25 8.03 11.72
CA THR A 25 14.22 8.65 10.88
C THR A 25 13.91 10.06 11.35
N THR A 26 13.51 10.90 10.40
CA THR A 26 12.93 12.22 10.63
C THR A 26 11.40 12.22 10.42
N ARG A 27 10.82 11.11 9.94
CA ARG A 27 9.40 11.01 9.60
C ARG A 27 8.51 11.07 10.84
N ALA A 28 7.41 11.80 10.73
CA ALA A 28 6.43 12.02 11.80
C ALA A 28 5.89 10.72 12.41
N ASP A 29 5.73 9.69 11.58
CA ASP A 29 5.21 8.36 11.96
C ASP A 29 6.24 7.46 12.68
N GLY A 30 7.49 7.91 12.82
CA GLY A 30 8.55 7.16 13.48
C GLY A 30 9.06 5.94 12.69
N TRP A 31 8.72 5.83 11.41
CA TRP A 31 9.24 4.79 10.52
C TRP A 31 10.35 5.33 9.61
N CYS A 32 11.42 4.57 9.41
CA CYS A 32 12.55 4.97 8.55
C CYS A 32 12.32 4.69 7.06
N GLY A 33 11.30 3.92 6.68
CA GLY A 33 11.07 3.49 5.30
C GLY A 33 12.00 2.39 4.79
N ARG A 34 13.07 2.06 5.51
CA ARG A 34 14.05 1.02 5.14
C ARG A 34 13.70 -0.36 5.69
N CYS A 35 13.22 -0.43 6.93
CA CYS A 35 12.72 -1.69 7.51
C CYS A 35 11.28 -1.98 7.05
N ASP A 36 10.78 -3.19 7.34
CA ASP A 36 9.39 -3.56 7.07
C ASP A 36 8.37 -2.68 7.82
N GLY A 37 8.79 -2.03 8.91
CA GLY A 37 8.01 -0.95 9.48
C GLY A 37 6.91 -1.41 10.44
N TYR A 38 6.90 -2.69 10.83
CA TYR A 38 5.88 -3.22 11.74
C TYR A 38 5.93 -2.48 13.06
N THR A 39 4.75 -2.24 13.62
CA THR A 39 4.60 -1.48 14.87
C THR A 39 4.84 -2.37 16.10
N THR A 40 4.78 -3.69 15.92
CA THR A 40 4.98 -4.70 16.97
C THR A 40 6.00 -5.75 16.54
N ALA A 41 6.81 -6.22 17.50
CA ALA A 41 7.76 -7.30 17.28
C ALA A 41 7.08 -8.57 16.77
N ARG A 42 5.98 -8.99 17.41
CA ARG A 42 5.18 -10.14 16.98
C ARG A 42 3.84 -9.70 16.41
N PRO A 43 3.30 -10.38 15.38
CA PRO A 43 1.93 -10.14 14.94
C PRO A 43 0.97 -10.39 16.12
N ALA A 44 -0.05 -9.54 16.26
CA ALA A 44 -1.07 -9.72 17.30
C ALA A 44 -1.97 -10.96 17.07
N VAL A 45 -1.88 -11.58 15.89
CA VAL A 45 -2.54 -12.84 15.54
C VAL A 45 -1.45 -13.78 15.08
N THR A 46 -1.08 -14.74 15.93
CA THR A 46 -0.33 -15.91 15.48
C THR A 46 -1.24 -16.76 14.58
N PRO A 47 -0.72 -17.44 13.54
CA PRO A 47 -1.51 -18.36 12.71
C PRO A 47 -2.15 -19.49 13.53
N ASP A 48 -1.55 -19.75 14.69
CA ASP A 48 -2.03 -20.68 15.69
C ASP A 48 -2.79 -19.90 16.78
N VAL A 49 -3.85 -20.50 17.32
CA VAL A 49 -4.78 -19.99 18.34
C VAL A 49 -6.05 -19.31 17.80
N SER A 50 -7.16 -19.95 18.17
CA SER A 50 -8.59 -19.70 18.01
C SER A 50 -9.13 -18.30 18.40
N ALA A 51 -8.31 -17.26 18.42
CA ALA A 51 -8.76 -15.89 18.64
C ALA A 51 -9.31 -15.31 17.32
N PRO A 52 -10.54 -14.76 17.30
CA PRO A 52 -11.09 -14.16 16.09
C PRO A 52 -10.17 -13.05 15.60
N ARG A 53 -9.78 -13.13 14.31
CA ARG A 53 -9.03 -12.08 13.61
C ARG A 53 -9.62 -10.71 14.01
N ARG A 54 -8.79 -9.81 14.53
CA ARG A 54 -9.16 -8.42 14.86
C ARG A 54 -9.41 -7.60 13.57
N SER A 55 -10.29 -8.07 12.68
CA SER A 55 -10.73 -7.25 11.56
C SER A 55 -11.69 -6.20 12.11
N GLU A 56 -11.27 -4.93 12.05
CA GLU A 56 -12.14 -3.78 12.29
C GLU A 56 -12.91 -3.40 11.02
N TRP A 57 -13.15 -4.37 10.12
CA TRP A 57 -13.94 -4.19 8.90
C TRP A 57 -15.44 -4.20 9.22
N ARG A 58 -15.86 -3.29 10.10
CA ARG A 58 -17.21 -3.19 10.64
C ARG A 58 -17.76 -1.77 10.46
N TRP A 59 -18.67 -1.62 9.50
CA TRP A 59 -19.24 -0.32 9.13
C TRP A 59 -20.34 0.18 10.07
N GLY A 60 -20.90 -0.70 10.91
CA GLY A 60 -22.11 -0.42 11.70
C GLY A 60 -23.33 -1.17 11.15
N THR A 61 -24.46 -1.03 11.82
CA THR A 61 -25.74 -1.63 11.42
C THR A 61 -26.43 -0.78 10.34
N GLY A 62 -27.32 -1.42 9.57
CA GLY A 62 -28.12 -0.75 8.54
C GLY A 62 -27.71 -1.07 7.11
N THR A 63 -28.62 -0.76 6.18
CA THR A 63 -28.41 -0.91 4.74
C THR A 63 -27.53 0.23 4.24
N TRP A 64 -26.56 -0.13 3.39
CA TRP A 64 -25.66 0.80 2.74
C TRP A 64 -25.92 0.77 1.24
N THR A 65 -26.17 1.93 0.65
CA THR A 65 -26.46 2.07 -0.78
C THR A 65 -25.36 2.88 -1.46
N PRO A 66 -24.93 2.49 -2.68
CA PRO A 66 -23.98 3.29 -3.44
C PRO A 66 -24.44 4.74 -3.56
N GLY A 67 -23.51 5.67 -3.43
CA GLY A 67 -23.79 7.09 -3.56
C GLY A 67 -22.50 7.89 -3.59
N THR A 68 -22.50 9.02 -4.28
CA THR A 68 -21.35 9.90 -4.37
C THR A 68 -21.20 10.73 -3.10
N LEU A 69 -20.04 10.63 -2.45
CA LEU A 69 -19.72 11.46 -1.28
C LEU A 69 -19.71 12.96 -1.61
N GLY A 70 -19.40 13.29 -2.88
CA GLY A 70 -19.45 14.66 -3.40
C GLY A 70 -18.45 15.57 -2.69
N MET A 71 -17.26 15.05 -2.42
CA MET A 71 -16.17 15.79 -1.80
C MET A 71 -14.94 15.85 -2.71
N ASP A 72 -14.26 16.99 -2.68
CA ASP A 72 -12.95 17.14 -3.31
C ASP A 72 -11.80 16.97 -2.30
N SER A 73 -10.56 17.05 -2.80
CA SER A 73 -9.36 16.83 -1.98
C SER A 73 -9.06 17.99 -1.04
N ASP A 74 -9.52 19.20 -1.36
CA ASP A 74 -9.31 20.38 -0.52
C ASP A 74 -10.25 20.32 0.69
N GLU A 75 -11.50 19.89 0.49
CA GLU A 75 -12.47 19.64 1.57
C GLU A 75 -12.03 18.54 2.54
N ALA A 76 -11.14 17.63 2.13
CA ALA A 76 -10.61 16.58 3.01
C ALA A 76 -9.83 17.15 4.21
N TYR A 77 -9.22 18.33 4.06
CA TYR A 77 -8.45 19.00 5.10
C TYR A 77 -9.33 19.60 6.20
N GLU A 78 -10.60 19.90 5.87
CA GLU A 78 -11.58 20.48 6.80
C GLU A 78 -12.29 19.41 7.64
N ILE A 79 -12.15 18.13 7.30
CA ILE A 79 -12.76 17.04 8.07
C ILE A 79 -12.00 16.82 9.38
N ASP A 80 -12.75 16.85 10.48
CA ASP A 80 -12.22 16.56 11.81
C ASP A 80 -12.14 15.06 12.07
N VAL A 81 -11.00 14.61 12.60
CA VAL A 81 -10.84 13.21 13.01
C VAL A 81 -11.27 13.06 14.46
N THR A 82 -12.35 12.32 14.69
CA THR A 82 -12.87 12.15 16.06
C THR A 82 -11.88 11.38 16.95
N PRO A 83 -11.87 11.64 18.27
CA PRO A 83 -11.07 10.87 19.22
C PRO A 83 -11.34 9.36 19.16
N GLY A 84 -12.59 8.96 18.84
CA GLY A 84 -12.96 7.55 18.68
C GLY A 84 -12.29 6.87 17.49
N ALA A 85 -12.19 7.56 16.35
CA ALA A 85 -11.46 7.08 15.17
C ALA A 85 -9.96 6.95 15.48
N VAL A 86 -9.37 7.95 16.13
CA VAL A 86 -7.96 7.94 16.58
C VAL A 86 -7.69 6.77 17.54
N ALA A 87 -8.53 6.58 18.55
CA ALA A 87 -8.40 5.50 19.52
C ALA A 87 -8.52 4.12 18.86
N THR A 88 -9.42 3.96 17.88
CA THR A 88 -9.57 2.72 17.12
C THR A 88 -8.29 2.41 16.34
N TYR A 89 -7.76 3.38 15.58
CA TYR A 89 -6.52 3.19 14.82
C TYR A 89 -5.33 2.90 15.75
N GLY A 90 -5.19 3.67 16.83
CA GLY A 90 -4.14 3.50 17.82
C GLY A 90 -4.14 2.12 18.45
N ARG A 91 -5.32 1.61 18.83
CA ARG A 91 -5.49 0.26 19.39
C ARG A 91 -5.16 -0.84 18.37
N VAL A 92 -5.61 -0.70 17.13
CA VAL A 92 -5.40 -1.71 16.08
C VAL A 92 -3.92 -1.83 15.75
N HIS A 93 -3.26 -0.70 15.53
CA HIS A 93 -1.89 -0.65 15.01
C HIS A 93 -0.83 -0.42 16.09
N ALA A 94 -1.21 -0.36 17.37
CA ALA A 94 -0.30 -0.05 18.48
C ALA A 94 0.52 1.23 18.23
N VAL A 95 -0.14 2.32 17.81
CA VAL A 95 0.49 3.62 17.58
C VAL A 95 -0.08 4.69 18.51
N VAL A 96 0.72 5.71 18.79
CA VAL A 96 0.30 6.86 19.61
C VAL A 96 -0.74 7.71 18.89
N PRO A 97 -1.61 8.44 19.62
CA PRO A 97 -2.74 9.20 19.04
C PRO A 97 -2.35 10.13 17.88
N LYS A 98 -1.25 10.89 18.04
CA LYS A 98 -0.77 11.80 16.99
C LYS A 98 -0.43 11.10 15.67
N VAL A 99 0.15 9.90 15.74
CA VAL A 99 0.47 9.09 14.56
C VAL A 99 -0.81 8.51 13.96
N ALA A 100 -1.74 8.05 14.80
CA ALA A 100 -3.03 7.55 14.34
C ALA A 100 -3.81 8.63 13.56
N GLU A 101 -3.92 9.84 14.09
CA GLU A 101 -4.60 10.95 13.42
C GLU A 101 -3.94 11.27 12.07
N THR A 102 -2.61 11.43 12.05
CA THR A 102 -1.86 11.70 10.81
C THR A 102 -2.15 10.63 9.75
N GLN A 103 -2.15 9.36 10.14
CA GLN A 103 -2.41 8.25 9.22
C GLN A 103 -3.87 8.18 8.75
N ILE A 104 -4.83 8.57 9.58
CA ILE A 104 -6.25 8.67 9.19
C ILE A 104 -6.43 9.79 8.17
N ARG A 105 -5.80 10.96 8.38
CA ARG A 105 -5.84 12.07 7.42
C ARG A 105 -5.23 11.68 6.08
N SER A 106 -4.05 11.07 6.07
CA SER A 106 -3.46 10.56 4.82
C SER A 106 -4.28 9.48 4.13
N LEU A 107 -5.00 8.63 4.90
CA LEU A 107 -5.92 7.65 4.32
C LEU A 107 -7.14 8.33 3.69
N LEU A 108 -7.72 9.33 4.37
CA LEU A 108 -8.86 10.08 3.85
C LEU A 108 -8.52 10.79 2.53
N GLU A 109 -7.37 11.46 2.48
CA GLU A 109 -6.85 12.10 1.28
C GLU A 109 -6.71 11.10 0.12
N ASP A 110 -6.00 10.00 0.34
CA ASP A 110 -5.84 8.95 -0.69
C ASP A 110 -7.19 8.37 -1.14
N LEU A 111 -8.14 8.16 -0.22
CA LEU A 111 -9.48 7.64 -0.54
C LEU A 111 -10.27 8.59 -1.46
N ILE A 112 -10.17 9.90 -1.24
CA ILE A 112 -10.84 10.90 -2.06
C ILE A 112 -10.13 11.03 -3.41
N SER A 113 -8.82 11.21 -3.42
CA SER A 113 -8.03 11.39 -4.64
C SER A 113 -8.09 10.18 -5.57
N GLU A 114 -8.13 8.96 -5.04
CA GLU A 114 -8.22 7.72 -5.82
C GLU A 114 -9.66 7.29 -6.11
N GLN A 115 -10.66 8.15 -5.83
CA GLN A 115 -12.09 7.90 -6.11
C GLN A 115 -12.57 6.56 -5.54
N ALA A 116 -12.30 6.33 -4.26
CA ALA A 116 -12.66 5.10 -3.57
C ALA A 116 -14.18 4.84 -3.55
N ASP A 117 -14.57 3.59 -3.29
CA ASP A 117 -15.97 3.20 -3.18
C ASP A 117 -16.65 4.00 -2.07
N THR A 118 -17.82 4.57 -2.38
CA THR A 118 -18.62 5.38 -1.43
C THR A 118 -20.06 4.87 -1.36
N GLU A 119 -20.56 4.75 -0.14
CA GLU A 119 -21.94 4.33 0.13
C GLU A 119 -22.51 5.13 1.30
N ARG A 120 -23.82 5.35 1.26
CA ARG A 120 -24.58 6.06 2.29
C ARG A 120 -25.46 5.10 3.07
N SER A 121 -25.55 5.28 4.38
CA SER A 121 -26.46 4.54 5.24
C SER A 121 -27.85 5.18 5.24
N GLY A 122 -28.86 4.42 5.68
CA GLY A 122 -30.21 4.95 5.91
C GLY A 122 -30.29 6.05 6.98
N THR A 123 -29.29 6.17 7.86
CA THR A 123 -29.18 7.25 8.86
C THR A 123 -28.39 8.46 8.35
N GLY A 124 -27.95 8.42 7.09
CA GLY A 124 -27.30 9.54 6.40
C GLY A 124 -25.78 9.56 6.48
N THR A 125 -25.16 8.72 7.33
CA THR A 125 -23.69 8.59 7.41
C THR A 125 -23.10 7.99 6.14
N TRP A 126 -21.83 8.29 5.89
CA TRP A 126 -21.12 7.80 4.72
C TRP A 126 -20.06 6.78 5.11
N ARG A 127 -19.78 5.84 4.22
CA ARG A 127 -18.53 5.07 4.25
C ARG A 127 -17.77 5.29 2.96
N ILE A 128 -16.46 5.45 3.09
CA ILE A 128 -15.53 5.60 1.98
C ILE A 128 -14.39 4.60 2.17
N TYR A 129 -14.11 3.76 1.17
CA TYR A 129 -13.24 2.61 1.38
C TYR A 129 -12.64 2.04 0.09
N PHE A 130 -11.46 1.44 0.23
CA PHE A 130 -10.88 0.59 -0.80
C PHE A 130 -11.30 -0.86 -0.59
N ARG A 131 -12.32 -1.34 -1.31
CA ARG A 131 -12.85 -2.71 -1.16
C ARG A 131 -11.78 -3.79 -1.27
N ARG A 132 -10.89 -3.66 -2.26
CA ARG A 132 -9.81 -4.63 -2.52
C ARG A 132 -8.64 -4.51 -1.55
N HIS A 133 -8.47 -3.35 -0.93
CA HIS A 133 -7.30 -3.04 -0.08
C HIS A 133 -7.62 -3.09 1.40
N GLY A 134 -8.90 -3.19 1.77
CA GLY A 134 -9.31 -3.45 3.15
C GLY A 134 -9.02 -2.29 4.10
N TYR A 135 -9.06 -1.05 3.62
CA TYR A 135 -9.02 0.17 4.44
C TYR A 135 -10.23 1.04 4.12
N GLY A 136 -10.78 1.72 5.12
CA GLY A 136 -11.75 2.76 4.89
C GLY A 136 -12.20 3.44 6.17
N LEU A 137 -13.09 4.40 6.00
CA LEU A 137 -13.55 5.32 7.03
C LEU A 137 -15.08 5.40 7.01
N VAL A 138 -15.66 5.67 8.17
CA VAL A 138 -17.05 6.11 8.31
C VAL A 138 -17.03 7.60 8.59
N ILE A 139 -17.78 8.36 7.80
CA ILE A 139 -17.88 9.82 7.84
C ILE A 139 -19.29 10.20 8.29
N SER A 140 -19.41 11.31 9.02
CA SER A 140 -20.69 11.89 9.43
C SER A 140 -21.56 12.29 8.23
N ALA A 141 -22.86 12.44 8.46
CA ALA A 141 -23.83 12.70 7.38
C ALA A 141 -23.62 14.03 6.66
N ASP A 142 -23.18 15.04 7.41
CA ASP A 142 -22.79 16.39 6.97
C ASP A 142 -21.35 16.46 6.43
N ARG A 143 -20.61 15.35 6.49
CA ARG A 143 -19.24 15.19 5.98
C ARG A 143 -18.16 15.96 6.74
N SER A 144 -18.48 16.46 7.94
CA SER A 144 -17.55 17.23 8.77
C SER A 144 -16.63 16.38 9.66
N HIS A 145 -16.94 15.10 9.91
CA HIS A 145 -16.19 14.28 10.85
C HIS A 145 -15.90 12.85 10.37
N VAL A 146 -14.68 12.37 10.62
CA VAL A 146 -14.34 10.94 10.59
C VAL A 146 -14.78 10.29 11.90
N LEU A 147 -15.86 9.53 11.84
CA LEU A 147 -16.47 8.86 13.00
C LEU A 147 -15.76 7.55 13.36
N ARG A 148 -15.24 6.82 12.36
CA ARG A 148 -14.63 5.50 12.58
C ARG A 148 -13.57 5.17 11.55
N TYR A 149 -12.52 4.50 12.01
CA TYR A 149 -11.55 3.81 11.17
C TYR A 149 -11.89 2.32 11.02
N CYS A 150 -11.84 1.80 9.81
CA CYS A 150 -12.12 0.41 9.49
C CYS A 150 -10.97 -0.24 8.71
N THR A 151 -10.60 -1.47 9.07
CA THR A 151 -9.53 -2.19 8.37
C THR A 151 -9.66 -3.72 8.44
N ARG A 152 -9.24 -4.38 7.37
CA ARG A 152 -8.96 -5.84 7.34
C ARG A 152 -7.54 -6.17 7.78
N HIS A 153 -6.67 -5.16 7.87
CA HIS A 153 -5.26 -5.30 8.16
C HIS A 153 -4.94 -4.77 9.56
N ALA A 154 -4.89 -5.67 10.55
CA ALA A 154 -4.55 -5.29 11.93
C ALA A 154 -3.04 -5.07 12.16
N GLU A 155 -2.19 -5.48 11.22
CA GLU A 155 -0.74 -5.51 11.40
C GLU A 155 0.03 -4.55 10.48
N ARG A 156 -0.69 -3.86 9.60
CA ARG A 156 -0.12 -2.89 8.68
C ARG A 156 -0.89 -1.59 8.78
N THR A 157 -0.18 -0.54 9.16
CA THR A 157 -0.66 0.83 9.03
C THR A 157 -0.89 1.17 7.55
N TRP A 158 -1.65 2.24 7.31
CA TRP A 158 -1.90 2.74 5.96
C TRP A 158 -0.59 3.06 5.21
N ALA A 159 0.34 3.78 5.85
CA ALA A 159 1.65 4.09 5.25
C ALA A 159 2.46 2.84 4.90
N GLN A 160 2.42 1.79 5.73
CA GLN A 160 3.06 0.50 5.40
C GLN A 160 2.41 -0.16 4.18
N TYR A 161 1.08 -0.16 4.11
CA TYR A 161 0.38 -0.66 2.93
C TYR A 161 0.76 0.11 1.67
N ARG A 162 0.75 1.45 1.73
CA ARG A 162 1.08 2.33 0.61
C ARG A 162 2.50 2.19 0.10
N THR A 163 3.40 1.68 0.93
CA THR A 163 4.81 1.44 0.60
C THR A 163 5.09 -0.02 0.24
N GLY A 164 4.05 -0.83 0.07
CA GLY A 164 4.15 -2.22 -0.36
C GLY A 164 4.62 -3.19 0.72
N VAL A 165 4.59 -2.80 2.01
CA VAL A 165 4.90 -3.71 3.11
C VAL A 165 3.91 -4.87 3.10
N THR A 166 4.43 -6.09 3.16
CA THR A 166 3.60 -7.30 3.09
C THR A 166 2.96 -7.60 4.45
N SER A 167 1.80 -8.24 4.44
CA SER A 167 1.15 -8.75 5.65
C SER A 167 1.99 -9.93 6.19
N ARG A 168 2.23 -10.05 7.51
CA ARG A 168 2.78 -11.29 8.12
C ARG A 168 1.71 -12.36 8.32
N ILE A 169 0.43 -11.95 8.32
CA ILE A 169 -0.76 -12.79 8.59
C ILE A 169 -1.46 -13.22 7.29
N SER A 170 -1.38 -12.44 6.21
CA SER A 170 -1.95 -12.78 4.91
C SER A 170 -0.86 -13.32 3.98
N GLY A 171 -1.14 -14.44 3.31
CA GLY A 171 -0.24 -15.08 2.33
C GLY A 171 0.22 -14.16 1.17
N PRO A 172 1.08 -14.68 0.27
CA PRO A 172 2.20 -14.00 -0.39
C PRO A 172 1.79 -12.94 -1.43
N GLY A 173 1.29 -11.79 -0.97
CA GLY A 173 0.80 -10.71 -1.84
C GLY A 173 1.77 -9.54 -2.08
N GLY A 174 2.90 -9.46 -1.36
CA GLY A 174 3.90 -8.40 -1.53
C GLY A 174 5.33 -8.91 -1.49
N LEU A 175 6.27 -8.08 -1.97
CA LEU A 175 7.70 -8.34 -1.86
C LEU A 175 8.14 -8.08 -0.42
N ALA A 176 8.53 -9.14 0.30
CA ALA A 176 9.23 -9.02 1.58
C ALA A 176 10.46 -8.09 1.45
N ALA A 177 10.85 -7.33 2.49
CA ALA A 177 11.94 -6.33 2.40
C ALA A 177 13.24 -6.87 1.79
N TRP A 178 13.65 -8.08 2.16
CA TRP A 178 14.85 -8.71 1.59
C TRP A 178 14.77 -8.91 0.06
N LYS A 179 13.56 -9.09 -0.49
CA LYS A 179 13.34 -9.13 -1.94
C LYS A 179 13.41 -7.74 -2.57
N ARG A 180 12.88 -6.70 -1.89
CA ARG A 180 12.97 -5.31 -2.36
C ARG A 180 14.41 -4.81 -2.38
N GLU A 181 15.18 -5.12 -1.34
CA GLU A 181 16.60 -4.79 -1.27
C GLU A 181 17.41 -5.46 -2.37
N ALA A 182 17.18 -6.76 -2.61
CA ALA A 182 17.83 -7.46 -3.72
C ALA A 182 17.47 -6.86 -5.08
N VAL A 183 16.20 -6.50 -5.31
CA VAL A 183 15.78 -5.85 -6.56
C VAL A 183 16.40 -4.46 -6.71
N ALA A 184 16.38 -3.63 -5.66
CA ALA A 184 16.94 -2.28 -5.69
C ALA A 184 18.45 -2.23 -5.91
N ARG A 185 19.19 -3.33 -5.65
CA ARG A 185 20.61 -3.44 -5.99
C ARG A 185 20.88 -3.53 -7.49
N HIS A 186 19.91 -3.99 -8.27
CA HIS A 186 20.07 -4.26 -9.70
C HIS A 186 19.16 -3.40 -10.58
N LEU A 187 18.05 -2.87 -10.05
CA LEU A 187 17.07 -2.08 -10.78
C LEU A 187 16.96 -0.65 -10.23
N PRO A 188 17.08 0.37 -11.11
CA PRO A 188 16.93 1.78 -10.70
C PRO A 188 15.46 2.18 -10.52
N LEU A 189 14.52 1.33 -10.94
CA LEU A 189 13.08 1.61 -10.86
C LEU A 189 12.41 0.76 -9.78
N PRO A 190 11.41 1.30 -9.06
CA PRO A 190 10.54 0.50 -8.21
C PRO A 190 9.87 -0.61 -9.01
N VAL A 191 9.68 -1.76 -8.36
CA VAL A 191 9.05 -2.93 -8.96
C VAL A 191 7.89 -3.39 -8.08
N GLY A 192 6.73 -3.60 -8.70
CA GLY A 192 5.52 -4.06 -8.05
C GLY A 192 5.69 -5.40 -7.35
N GLY A 193 4.96 -5.58 -6.24
CA GLY A 193 5.10 -6.71 -5.30
C GLY A 193 4.98 -8.12 -5.89
N LYS A 194 4.41 -8.26 -7.09
CA LYS A 194 4.23 -9.56 -7.76
C LYS A 194 5.19 -9.77 -8.92
N VAL A 195 5.74 -8.72 -9.51
CA VAL A 195 6.54 -8.78 -10.75
C VAL A 195 7.68 -9.78 -10.64
N LEU A 196 8.50 -9.68 -9.60
CA LEU A 196 9.63 -10.59 -9.40
C LEU A 196 9.20 -12.06 -9.27
N ASN A 197 8.10 -12.33 -8.58
CA ASN A 197 7.60 -13.70 -8.40
C ASN A 197 6.97 -14.24 -9.69
N LEU A 198 6.32 -13.38 -10.47
CA LEU A 198 5.71 -13.72 -11.76
C LEU A 198 6.78 -13.96 -12.82
N TYR A 199 7.77 -13.07 -12.93
CA TYR A 199 8.93 -13.25 -13.80
C TYR A 199 9.71 -14.53 -13.47
N ALA A 200 10.02 -14.75 -12.18
CA ALA A 200 10.69 -15.98 -11.76
C ALA A 200 9.91 -17.23 -12.18
N ARG A 201 8.58 -17.23 -12.00
CA ARG A 201 7.73 -18.37 -12.33
C ARG A 201 7.56 -18.57 -13.83
N HIS A 202 7.16 -17.53 -14.55
CA HIS A 202 6.69 -17.63 -15.93
C HIS A 202 7.84 -17.59 -16.93
N THR A 203 8.89 -16.83 -16.65
CA THR A 203 10.03 -16.66 -17.55
C THR A 203 11.16 -17.61 -17.21
N LEU A 204 11.46 -17.80 -15.92
CA LEU A 204 12.60 -18.63 -15.51
C LEU A 204 12.23 -20.05 -15.05
N GLY A 205 10.94 -20.33 -14.78
CA GLY A 205 10.53 -21.60 -14.17
C GLY A 205 11.03 -21.79 -12.73
N LEU A 206 11.41 -20.71 -12.04
CA LEU A 206 12.04 -20.72 -10.71
C LEU A 206 11.11 -20.22 -9.61
N LYS A 207 11.42 -20.63 -8.37
CA LYS A 207 10.82 -20.09 -7.15
C LYS A 207 11.78 -19.10 -6.50
N VAL A 208 11.23 -17.96 -6.06
CA VAL A 208 11.99 -16.95 -5.33
C VAL A 208 12.23 -17.42 -3.88
N THR A 209 13.48 -17.72 -3.54
CA THR A 209 13.97 -18.05 -2.18
C THR A 209 15.06 -17.05 -1.77
N ARG A 210 15.56 -17.13 -0.53
CA ARG A 210 16.67 -16.26 -0.08
C ARG A 210 17.97 -16.52 -0.85
N ASP A 211 18.16 -17.74 -1.31
CA ASP A 211 19.39 -18.13 -2.02
C ASP A 211 19.32 -17.78 -3.51
N THR A 212 18.11 -17.75 -4.10
CA THR A 212 17.93 -17.50 -5.54
C THR A 212 17.61 -16.04 -5.87
N ILE A 213 17.26 -15.21 -4.88
CA ILE A 213 16.75 -13.85 -5.10
C ILE A 213 17.73 -12.92 -5.82
N ASP A 214 19.01 -12.99 -5.49
CA ASP A 214 19.99 -12.07 -6.06
C ASP A 214 20.18 -12.35 -7.56
N ASP A 215 20.29 -13.63 -7.91
CA ASP A 215 20.37 -14.07 -9.30
C ASP A 215 19.09 -13.73 -10.08
N ILE A 216 17.92 -14.03 -9.52
CA ILE A 216 16.63 -13.70 -10.15
C ILE A 216 16.48 -12.18 -10.32
N ALA A 217 16.87 -11.36 -9.34
CA ALA A 217 16.79 -9.91 -9.41
C ALA A 217 17.74 -9.33 -10.46
N ARG A 218 18.97 -9.85 -10.56
CA ARG A 218 19.94 -9.49 -11.61
C ARG A 218 19.42 -9.87 -13.00
N ARG A 219 18.86 -11.06 -13.18
CA ARG A 219 18.27 -11.49 -14.46
C ARG A 219 17.05 -10.66 -14.83
N LEU A 220 16.19 -10.35 -13.87
CA LEU A 220 15.06 -9.44 -14.06
C LEU A 220 15.54 -8.06 -14.52
N ALA A 221 16.59 -7.53 -13.90
CA ALA A 221 17.16 -6.23 -14.26
C ALA A 221 17.69 -6.22 -15.69
N ALA A 222 18.47 -7.22 -16.07
CA ALA A 222 18.97 -7.38 -17.43
C ALA A 222 17.81 -7.50 -18.43
N HIS A 223 16.84 -8.38 -18.16
CA HIS A 223 15.68 -8.58 -19.03
C HIS A 223 14.87 -7.30 -19.24
N LEU A 224 14.62 -6.54 -18.17
CA LEU A 224 13.93 -5.25 -18.26
C LEU A 224 14.76 -4.24 -19.04
N GLY A 225 16.07 -4.18 -18.81
CA GLY A 225 16.99 -3.29 -19.50
C GLY A 225 17.09 -3.55 -21.00
N ASP A 226 17.09 -4.82 -21.39
CA ASP A 226 17.31 -5.24 -22.78
C ASP A 226 15.99 -5.26 -23.59
N ASN A 227 14.88 -5.68 -22.97
CA ASN A 227 13.66 -6.04 -23.72
C ASN A 227 12.43 -5.19 -23.39
N VAL A 228 12.45 -4.35 -22.36
CA VAL A 228 11.23 -3.66 -21.88
C VAL A 228 11.43 -2.15 -21.79
N LEU A 229 12.39 -1.70 -20.99
CA LEU A 229 12.61 -0.27 -20.72
C LEU A 229 13.02 0.55 -21.96
N PRO A 230 13.77 0.02 -22.95
CA PRO A 230 14.06 0.76 -24.17
C PRO A 230 12.82 1.09 -25.01
N HIS A 231 11.74 0.31 -24.86
CA HIS A 231 10.48 0.50 -25.59
C HIS A 231 9.48 1.38 -24.82
N TRP A 232 9.85 1.88 -23.65
CA TRP A 232 9.01 2.76 -22.86
C TRP A 232 9.52 4.20 -22.91
N SER A 233 8.71 5.09 -23.49
CA SER A 233 8.99 6.53 -23.58
C SER A 233 9.07 7.22 -22.22
N ARG A 234 8.60 6.58 -21.14
CA ARG A 234 8.50 7.13 -19.78
C ARG A 234 7.71 8.44 -19.71
N THR A 235 6.85 8.71 -20.68
CA THR A 235 5.96 9.87 -20.67
C THR A 235 4.57 9.54 -20.15
N GLU A 236 4.16 8.28 -20.27
CA GLU A 236 2.82 7.79 -19.97
C GLU A 236 2.82 6.32 -19.50
N GLU A 237 1.67 5.80 -19.10
CA GLU A 237 1.46 4.37 -18.87
C GLU A 237 1.62 3.59 -20.17
N ALA A 238 2.31 2.46 -20.13
CA ALA A 238 2.54 1.61 -21.29
C ALA A 238 2.40 0.12 -20.94
N ALA A 239 1.84 -0.63 -21.88
CA ALA A 239 1.94 -2.08 -21.92
C ALA A 239 2.99 -2.45 -22.98
N VAL A 240 4.08 -3.09 -22.57
CA VAL A 240 5.20 -3.46 -23.43
C VAL A 240 5.31 -4.98 -23.50
N GLU A 241 5.26 -5.54 -24.69
CA GLU A 241 5.56 -6.95 -24.92
C GLU A 241 7.07 -7.15 -25.02
N ASP A 242 7.60 -8.14 -24.31
CA ASP A 242 9.05 -8.37 -24.23
C ASP A 242 9.60 -9.32 -25.32
N GLY A 243 8.77 -9.77 -26.26
CA GLY A 243 9.15 -10.77 -27.26
C GLY A 243 9.39 -12.19 -26.71
N HIS A 244 9.22 -12.39 -25.40
CA HIS A 244 9.40 -13.66 -24.68
C HIS A 244 8.10 -14.18 -24.07
N GLY A 245 6.96 -13.76 -24.63
CA GLY A 245 5.65 -14.19 -24.16
C GLY A 245 5.24 -13.56 -22.82
N ASN A 246 5.77 -12.38 -22.47
CA ASN A 246 5.22 -11.58 -21.38
C ASN A 246 4.85 -10.17 -21.83
N THR A 247 3.78 -9.65 -21.22
CA THR A 247 3.37 -8.25 -21.32
C THR A 247 3.62 -7.56 -19.99
N TRP A 248 4.37 -6.47 -20.02
CA TRP A 248 4.79 -5.68 -18.88
C TRP A 248 3.98 -4.40 -18.81
N VAL A 249 3.41 -4.11 -17.65
CA VAL A 249 2.70 -2.85 -17.41
C VAL A 249 3.60 -1.90 -16.66
N LEU A 250 3.87 -0.75 -17.27
CA LEU A 250 4.74 0.30 -16.80
C LEU A 250 3.88 1.53 -16.53
N LEU A 251 3.98 2.08 -15.32
CA LEU A 251 3.17 3.23 -14.91
C LEU A 251 4.07 4.42 -14.61
N ARG A 252 3.62 5.61 -15.00
CA ARG A 252 4.16 6.87 -14.52
C ARG A 252 3.03 7.62 -13.83
N THR A 253 3.27 8.01 -12.59
CA THR A 253 2.32 8.78 -11.78
C THR A 253 3.08 9.93 -11.12
N GLU A 254 2.37 10.92 -10.58
CA GLU A 254 2.99 12.01 -9.81
C GLU A 254 3.88 11.47 -8.67
N ARG A 255 3.56 10.29 -8.17
CA ARG A 255 4.30 9.59 -7.11
C ARG A 255 5.55 8.83 -7.60
N PHE A 256 5.57 8.41 -8.86
CA PHE A 256 6.71 7.76 -9.51
C PHE A 256 7.02 8.52 -10.81
N PRO A 257 7.60 9.72 -10.69
CA PRO A 257 7.85 10.58 -11.86
C PRO A 257 8.84 9.93 -12.84
N ASP A 258 9.69 9.01 -12.35
CA ASP A 258 10.63 8.22 -13.14
C ASP A 258 10.07 6.86 -13.61
N GLY A 259 8.86 6.52 -13.16
CA GLY A 259 8.15 5.30 -13.52
C GLY A 259 8.23 4.14 -12.52
N ILE A 260 7.31 3.18 -12.62
CA ILE A 260 7.27 1.91 -11.88
C ILE A 260 6.93 0.76 -12.81
N VAL A 261 7.58 -0.39 -12.62
CA VAL A 261 7.15 -1.65 -13.25
C VAL A 261 6.04 -2.24 -12.38
N ALA A 262 4.78 -2.09 -12.78
CA ALA A 262 3.63 -2.38 -11.93
C ALA A 262 3.31 -3.88 -11.87
N THR A 263 3.33 -4.56 -13.02
CA THR A 263 2.98 -5.99 -13.13
C THR A 263 3.51 -6.59 -14.44
N VAL A 264 3.53 -7.92 -14.51
CA VAL A 264 3.85 -8.71 -15.71
C VAL A 264 2.84 -9.84 -15.84
N TYR A 265 2.41 -10.11 -17.07
CA TYR A 265 1.48 -11.19 -17.39
C TYR A 265 2.09 -12.07 -18.47
N ALA A 266 1.83 -13.38 -18.44
CA ALA A 266 2.13 -14.24 -19.58
C ALA A 266 1.14 -13.92 -20.72
N THR A 267 1.65 -13.82 -21.95
CA THR A 267 0.86 -13.50 -23.16
C THR A 267 -0.33 -14.47 -23.28
N GLY A 268 -1.53 -13.93 -23.55
CA GLY A 268 -2.80 -14.66 -23.55
C GLY A 268 -3.61 -14.55 -22.25
N SER A 269 -3.07 -13.89 -21.21
CA SER A 269 -3.84 -13.46 -20.04
C SER A 269 -4.21 -11.98 -20.24
N GLU A 270 -5.44 -11.66 -20.62
CA GLU A 270 -5.80 -10.29 -21.00
C GLU A 270 -5.45 -9.26 -19.91
N PRO A 271 -4.76 -8.16 -20.26
CA PRO A 271 -4.73 -6.98 -19.41
C PRO A 271 -6.15 -6.38 -19.38
N VAL A 272 -6.76 -6.29 -18.20
CA VAL A 272 -8.02 -5.56 -18.04
C VAL A 272 -7.76 -4.11 -18.40
N LYS A 273 -8.21 -3.69 -19.58
CA LYS A 273 -8.17 -2.29 -20.01
C LYS A 273 -8.85 -1.43 -18.94
N PRO A 274 -8.20 -0.37 -18.43
CA PRO A 274 -8.94 0.67 -17.73
C PRO A 274 -9.97 1.27 -18.71
N PRO A 275 -11.19 1.63 -18.24
CA PRO A 275 -12.21 2.20 -19.10
C PRO A 275 -11.66 3.45 -19.79
N SER A 276 -11.77 3.48 -21.11
CA SER A 276 -11.43 4.64 -21.93
C SER A 276 -12.30 5.81 -21.49
N ARG A 277 -11.67 6.90 -21.03
CA ARG A 277 -12.33 8.21 -20.92
C ARG A 277 -12.55 8.73 -22.34
N GLU A 278 -13.70 8.41 -22.92
CA GLU A 278 -14.25 9.22 -24.00
C GLU A 278 -14.92 10.46 -23.40
N LYS A 279 -14.73 11.58 -24.10
CA LYS A 279 -15.19 12.94 -23.76
C LYS A 279 -16.70 13.06 -23.85
#